data_AF-A0A4R4V5L6-F1
#
_entry.id   AF-A0A4R4V5L6-F1
#
_cell.length_a   1.000
_cell.length_b   1.000
_cell.length_c   1.000
_cell.angle_alpha   90.00
_cell.angle_beta   90.00
_cell.angle_gamma   90.00
#
_symmetry.space_group_name_H-M   'P 1'
#
loop_
_entity.id
_entity.type
_entity.pdbx_description
1 polymer ?
#
loop_
_entity_poly.entity_id
_entity_poly.type
_entity_poly.pdbx_seq_one_letter_code
_entity_poly.pdbx_strand_id
1 'polypeptide(L)'
;MGVHHRSAALGTFGSAASSANPIWLVKENDHVVKGAARDGRIVAELDGTRLPLRVADRFFLAAHSGESRISPRIDGELLALGCAGGLLAELIVEEEIALTPDVRPSGNGRCPDFLSWTVLREVRRESGHDLRTWLEYLAQTAVEKVRCRLVLIDVLREVPVSGGLRGGSAAAWRIADEHRGNTTADLEELFTGTETATGNGVITVPERLAEITFALLVRETGALRHLRLSKQAQRQGEFRMGSWESLLPGTLRGLVHEIAVARGRSAITPRH
;
A
#
# COMPACT_ATOMS: atom_id res chain seq x y z
N MET A 1 12.24 -60.33 5.18
CA MET A 1 13.24 -61.24 5.78
C MET A 1 13.92 -62.01 4.65
N GLY A 2 15.26 -61.95 4.56
CA GLY A 2 16.13 -62.68 3.59
C GLY A 2 16.13 -62.09 2.17
N VAL A 3 17.15 -61.42 1.62
CA VAL A 3 18.62 -61.65 1.47
C VAL A 3 18.97 -62.83 0.54
N HIS A 4 19.51 -62.51 -0.65
CA HIS A 4 20.80 -62.99 -1.21
C HIS A 4 21.00 -62.53 -2.68
N HIS A 5 22.04 -61.71 -2.96
CA HIS A 5 23.29 -62.01 -3.72
C HIS A 5 23.15 -62.00 -5.27
N ARG A 6 24.00 -61.42 -6.14
CA ARG A 6 25.47 -61.17 -6.28
C ARG A 6 25.66 -60.00 -7.28
N SER A 7 26.59 -59.04 -7.15
CA SER A 7 28.08 -59.05 -7.27
C SER A 7 28.65 -59.08 -8.70
N ALA A 8 29.31 -57.98 -9.09
CA ALA A 8 30.58 -57.85 -9.85
C ALA A 8 30.93 -56.34 -9.90
N ALA A 9 31.94 -55.78 -9.20
CA ALA A 9 33.39 -55.78 -9.50
C ALA A 9 33.70 -55.19 -10.89
N LEU A 10 34.68 -54.32 -11.15
CA LEU A 10 35.81 -53.70 -10.45
C LEU A 10 36.43 -52.72 -11.49
N GLY A 11 37.08 -51.63 -11.09
CA GLY A 11 37.93 -50.87 -12.04
C GLY A 11 38.22 -49.42 -11.68
N THR A 12 39.24 -49.24 -10.83
CA THR A 12 39.81 -47.98 -10.33
C THR A 12 40.91 -47.42 -11.25
N PHE A 13 41.45 -46.25 -10.86
CA PHE A 13 42.62 -45.48 -11.37
C PHE A 13 42.30 -44.45 -12.45
N GLY A 14 42.71 -43.18 -12.40
CA GLY A 14 43.63 -42.41 -11.55
C GLY A 14 44.15 -41.25 -12.43
N SER A 15 44.02 -39.98 -12.05
CA SER A 15 45.11 -39.11 -11.55
C SER A 15 45.37 -37.87 -12.45
N ALA A 16 45.19 -36.70 -11.82
CA ALA A 16 45.95 -35.44 -11.85
C ALA A 16 46.47 -34.74 -13.15
N ALA A 17 46.10 -33.45 -13.19
CA ALA A 17 46.94 -32.25 -13.38
C ALA A 17 47.10 -31.57 -14.76
N SER A 18 46.78 -30.27 -14.74
CA SER A 18 47.56 -29.12 -15.23
C SER A 18 47.04 -28.32 -16.43
N SER A 19 46.69 -27.07 -16.11
CA SER A 19 46.96 -25.81 -16.83
C SER A 19 46.74 -25.70 -18.34
N ALA A 20 45.76 -24.88 -18.74
CA ALA A 20 45.95 -23.83 -19.75
C ALA A 20 44.73 -22.90 -19.75
N ASN A 21 44.98 -21.61 -19.57
CA ASN A 21 44.01 -20.53 -19.76
C ASN A 21 43.96 -20.18 -21.26
N PRO A 22 42.79 -19.91 -21.85
CA PRO A 22 42.74 -18.99 -22.98
C PRO A 22 41.86 -17.78 -22.65
N ILE A 23 42.52 -16.62 -22.72
CA ILE A 23 41.93 -15.30 -22.90
C ILE A 23 41.17 -15.31 -24.23
N TRP A 24 39.88 -14.99 -24.19
CA TRP A 24 39.13 -14.53 -25.36
C TRP A 24 38.46 -13.19 -25.04
N LEU A 25 39.08 -12.13 -25.54
CA LEU A 25 38.44 -10.86 -25.83
C LEU A 25 37.40 -11.08 -26.93
N VAL A 26 36.10 -10.88 -26.64
CA VAL A 26 35.10 -10.62 -27.69
C VAL A 26 34.12 -9.55 -27.23
N LYS A 27 34.32 -8.37 -27.82
CA LYS A 27 33.46 -7.22 -28.07
C LYS A 27 32.04 -7.19 -27.46
N GLU A 28 31.89 -6.20 -26.60
CA GLU A 28 30.68 -5.41 -26.37
C GLU A 28 30.13 -4.91 -27.72
N ASN A 29 28.95 -5.41 -28.12
CA ASN A 29 28.21 -4.91 -29.26
C ASN A 29 26.91 -4.27 -28.77
N ASP A 30 26.96 -2.94 -28.66
CA ASP A 30 25.80 -2.06 -28.66
C ASP A 30 24.97 -2.33 -29.93
N HIS A 31 23.83 -3.00 -29.76
CA HIS A 31 22.76 -2.96 -30.73
C HIS A 31 21.62 -2.09 -30.17
N VAL A 32 21.74 -0.80 -30.45
CA VAL A 32 20.63 0.16 -30.42
C VAL A 32 19.61 -0.30 -31.46
N VAL A 33 18.58 -1.03 -31.00
CA VAL A 33 17.37 -1.24 -31.81
C VAL A 33 16.56 0.03 -31.72
N LYS A 34 16.75 0.89 -32.72
CA LYS A 34 15.97 2.12 -32.93
C LYS A 34 14.58 1.74 -33.47
N GLY A 35 13.70 1.28 -32.58
CA GLY A 35 12.29 1.07 -32.85
C GLY A 35 11.52 2.37 -32.67
N ALA A 36 11.20 3.04 -33.78
CA ALA A 36 10.31 4.19 -33.78
C ALA A 36 8.89 3.75 -33.40
N ALA A 37 8.49 3.97 -32.15
CA ALA A 37 7.11 3.79 -31.70
C ALA A 37 6.27 5.01 -32.09
N ARG A 38 5.49 4.85 -33.16
CA ARG A 38 4.30 5.66 -33.45
C ARG A 38 3.20 5.32 -32.44
N ASP A 39 3.30 5.85 -31.24
CA ASP A 39 2.15 6.21 -30.40
C ASP A 39 2.69 6.78 -29.09
N GLY A 40 2.20 7.96 -28.72
CA GLY A 40 2.64 8.74 -27.56
C GLY A 40 2.26 8.14 -26.19
N ARG A 41 2.48 6.83 -25.99
CA ARG A 41 2.52 6.24 -24.66
C ARG A 41 3.90 6.49 -24.09
N ILE A 42 3.95 7.35 -23.08
CA ILE A 42 5.06 7.38 -22.11
C ILE A 42 5.10 5.97 -21.53
N VAL A 43 6.05 5.16 -22.01
CA VAL A 43 6.38 3.87 -21.42
C VAL A 43 6.99 4.23 -20.07
N ALA A 44 6.21 4.05 -19.00
CA ALA A 44 6.71 4.13 -17.64
C ALA A 44 7.98 3.28 -17.57
N GLU A 45 9.09 3.94 -17.28
CA GLU A 45 10.39 3.34 -17.04
C GLU A 45 10.17 2.24 -15.98
N LEU A 46 10.40 0.98 -16.39
CA LEU A 46 10.21 -0.19 -15.55
C LEU A 46 11.22 -0.17 -14.41
N ASP A 47 10.87 0.49 -13.29
CA ASP A 47 11.47 0.23 -11.96
C ASP A 47 10.93 -1.14 -11.47
N GLY A 48 11.22 -2.20 -12.22
CA GLY A 48 10.54 -3.49 -12.23
C GLY A 48 10.79 -4.41 -11.03
N THR A 49 11.25 -3.87 -9.90
CA THR A 49 11.57 -4.65 -8.68
C THR A 49 10.81 -4.20 -7.44
N ARG A 50 10.04 -3.10 -7.49
CA ARG A 50 9.46 -2.48 -6.29
C ARG A 50 7.93 -2.56 -6.28
N LEU A 51 7.37 -3.22 -5.26
CA LEU A 51 5.93 -3.41 -5.09
C LEU A 51 5.22 -2.08 -4.84
N PRO A 52 4.21 -1.66 -5.63
CA PRO A 52 3.54 -0.37 -5.51
C PRO A 52 2.93 -0.16 -4.12
N LEU A 53 2.98 1.08 -3.60
CA LEU A 53 2.27 1.41 -2.36
C LEU A 53 0.78 1.21 -2.55
N ARG A 54 0.10 0.75 -1.49
CA ARG A 54 -1.35 0.54 -1.49
C ARG A 54 -2.09 1.68 -0.78
N VAL A 55 -3.41 1.65 -0.78
CA VAL A 55 -4.24 2.75 -0.23
C VAL A 55 -3.92 2.97 1.26
N ALA A 56 -3.84 1.90 2.05
CA ALA A 56 -3.54 2.00 3.47
C ALA A 56 -2.11 2.48 3.73
N ASP A 57 -1.15 2.11 2.86
CA ASP A 57 0.25 2.53 2.96
C ASP A 57 0.39 4.03 2.73
N ARG A 58 -0.19 4.53 1.64
CA ARG A 58 -0.19 5.96 1.32
C ARG A 58 -0.89 6.76 2.42
N PHE A 59 -2.03 6.27 2.91
CA PHE A 59 -2.72 6.89 4.03
C PHE A 59 -1.84 6.95 5.28
N PHE A 60 -1.23 5.83 5.67
CA PHE A 60 -0.34 5.75 6.83
C PHE A 60 0.79 6.78 6.72
N LEU A 61 1.48 6.83 5.57
CA LEU A 61 2.59 7.76 5.36
C LEU A 61 2.12 9.23 5.41
N ALA A 62 1.00 9.56 4.78
CA ALA A 62 0.41 10.90 4.82
C ALA A 62 -0.01 11.33 6.25
N ALA A 63 -0.45 10.38 7.06
CA ALA A 63 -0.86 10.61 8.45
C ALA A 63 0.33 10.76 9.41
N HIS A 64 1.58 10.60 8.95
CA HIS A 64 2.79 10.69 9.78
C HIS A 64 3.73 11.84 9.37
N SER A 65 4.58 12.24 10.31
CA SER A 65 5.60 13.27 10.15
C SER A 65 6.93 12.87 10.74
N GLY A 66 8.01 13.43 10.23
CA GLY A 66 9.30 13.44 10.91
C GLY A 66 10.39 12.78 10.07
N GLU A 67 11.58 13.35 10.15
CA GLU A 67 12.73 12.96 9.35
C GLU A 67 13.47 11.77 10.00
N SER A 68 13.93 11.95 11.24
CA SER A 68 14.64 10.90 11.97
C SER A 68 13.72 9.85 12.61
N ARG A 69 12.46 10.22 12.89
CA ARG A 69 11.44 9.34 13.46
C ARG A 69 10.06 9.79 13.02
N ILE A 70 9.24 8.85 12.58
CA ILE A 70 7.84 9.13 12.27
C ILE A 70 6.99 9.21 13.53
N SER A 71 6.09 10.19 13.56
CA SER A 71 5.04 10.36 14.58
C SER A 71 3.71 10.67 13.90
N PRO A 72 2.57 10.16 14.40
CA PRO A 72 1.26 10.52 13.89
C PRO A 72 1.01 12.03 13.95
N ARG A 73 0.38 12.57 12.90
CA ARG A 73 -0.10 13.97 12.82
C ARG A 73 -1.56 14.12 13.28
N ILE A 74 -2.29 13.01 13.34
CA ILE A 74 -3.71 12.94 13.68
C ILE A 74 -3.93 12.10 14.93
N ASP A 75 -5.17 12.11 15.43
CA ASP A 75 -5.60 11.26 16.55
C ASP A 75 -5.38 9.78 16.25
N GLY A 76 -5.02 9.00 17.28
CA GLY A 76 -4.72 7.58 17.15
C GLY A 76 -5.91 6.75 16.66
N GLU A 77 -7.13 7.07 17.09
CA GLU A 77 -8.35 6.40 16.63
C GLU A 77 -8.61 6.69 15.15
N LEU A 78 -8.42 7.93 14.72
CA LEU A 78 -8.59 8.31 13.31
C LEU A 78 -7.50 7.72 12.41
N LEU A 79 -6.27 7.60 12.92
CA LEU A 79 -5.19 6.88 12.23
C LEU A 79 -5.54 5.40 12.07
N ALA A 80 -5.98 4.76 13.14
CA ALA A 80 -6.38 3.36 13.13
C ALA A 80 -7.54 3.10 12.16
N LEU A 81 -8.56 3.97 12.20
CA LEU A 81 -9.72 3.90 11.34
C LEU A 81 -9.37 4.13 9.87
N GLY A 82 -8.53 5.12 9.56
CA GLY A 82 -8.09 5.36 8.18
C GLY A 82 -7.23 4.22 7.62
N CYS A 83 -6.40 3.57 8.45
CA CYS A 83 -5.67 2.37 8.04
C CYS A 83 -6.63 1.20 7.78
N ALA A 84 -7.59 0.96 8.67
CA ALA A 84 -8.63 -0.06 8.49
C ALA A 84 -9.45 0.19 7.21
N GLY A 85 -9.83 1.44 6.98
CA GLY A 85 -10.51 1.88 5.78
C GLY A 85 -9.68 1.64 4.52
N GLY A 86 -8.39 1.97 4.56
CA GLY A 86 -7.47 1.68 3.45
C GLY A 86 -7.38 0.19 3.12
N LEU A 87 -7.33 -0.69 4.14
CA LEU A 87 -7.28 -2.13 3.93
C LEU A 87 -8.57 -2.68 3.30
N LEU A 88 -9.73 -2.18 3.72
CA LEU A 88 -11.00 -2.55 3.08
C LEU A 88 -11.12 -1.95 1.67
N ALA A 89 -10.65 -0.72 1.45
CA ALA A 89 -10.62 -0.09 0.14
C ALA A 89 -9.79 -0.91 -0.86
N GLU A 90 -8.63 -1.42 -0.44
CA GLU A 90 -7.80 -2.30 -1.28
C GLU A 90 -8.59 -3.54 -1.74
N LEU A 91 -9.34 -4.19 -0.85
CA LEU A 91 -10.16 -5.35 -1.22
C LEU A 91 -11.35 -4.99 -2.11
N ILE A 92 -11.96 -3.82 -1.91
CA ILE A 92 -13.06 -3.33 -2.77
C ILE A 92 -12.55 -3.01 -4.18
N VAL A 93 -11.39 -2.34 -4.28
CA VAL A 93 -10.76 -1.98 -5.56
C VAL A 93 -10.38 -3.23 -6.36
N GLU A 94 -9.92 -4.28 -5.67
CA GLU A 94 -9.56 -5.57 -6.29
C GLU A 94 -10.80 -6.49 -6.46
N GLU A 95 -12.01 -5.98 -6.21
CA GLU A 95 -13.29 -6.71 -6.32
C GLU A 95 -13.37 -8.01 -5.47
N GLU A 96 -12.54 -8.11 -4.43
CA GLU A 96 -12.49 -9.25 -3.53
C GLU A 96 -13.59 -9.22 -2.47
N ILE A 97 -14.13 -8.03 -2.18
CA ILE A 97 -15.31 -7.84 -1.34
C ILE A 97 -16.32 -6.87 -1.97
N ALA A 98 -17.59 -7.07 -1.66
CA ALA A 98 -18.71 -6.20 -2.00
C ALA A 98 -19.48 -5.78 -0.74
N LEU A 99 -20.27 -4.70 -0.82
CA LEU A 99 -21.14 -4.23 0.27
C LEU A 99 -22.61 -4.39 -0.11
N THR A 100 -23.31 -5.36 0.48
CA THR A 100 -24.75 -5.56 0.26
C THR A 100 -25.43 -6.33 1.40
N PRO A 101 -26.15 -5.70 2.35
CA PRO A 101 -25.82 -4.49 3.13
C PRO A 101 -24.61 -4.67 4.08
N ASP A 102 -24.22 -5.92 4.29
CA ASP A 102 -23.02 -6.36 5.00
C ASP A 102 -21.81 -6.46 4.06
N VAL A 103 -20.61 -6.54 4.64
CA VAL A 103 -19.38 -6.81 3.89
C VAL A 103 -19.34 -8.29 3.51
N ARG A 104 -19.27 -8.59 2.22
CA ARG A 104 -19.28 -9.96 1.70
C ARG A 104 -18.09 -10.24 0.80
N PRO A 105 -17.44 -11.41 0.92
CA PRO A 105 -16.49 -11.87 -0.10
C PRO A 105 -17.19 -12.00 -1.46
N SER A 106 -16.59 -11.43 -2.51
CA SER A 106 -17.09 -11.51 -3.89
C SER A 106 -16.08 -12.10 -4.87
N GLY A 107 -14.78 -12.00 -4.57
CA GLY A 107 -13.71 -12.42 -5.47
C GLY A 107 -13.14 -13.81 -5.18
N ASN A 108 -12.17 -14.18 -6.02
CA ASN A 108 -11.54 -15.52 -6.04
C ASN A 108 -10.27 -15.60 -5.18
N GLY A 109 -9.94 -14.56 -4.42
CA GLY A 109 -8.73 -14.47 -3.59
C GLY A 109 -7.49 -14.06 -4.36
N ARG A 110 -7.63 -13.26 -5.43
CA ARG A 110 -6.54 -12.67 -6.22
C ARG A 110 -5.98 -11.43 -5.52
N CYS A 111 -5.66 -11.57 -4.25
CA CYS A 111 -5.16 -10.47 -3.45
C CYS A 111 -3.77 -10.02 -3.94
N PRO A 112 -3.51 -8.70 -3.97
CA PRO A 112 -2.26 -8.15 -4.46
C PRO A 112 -1.05 -8.46 -3.58
N ASP A 113 -1.29 -8.69 -2.28
CA ASP A 113 -0.25 -9.00 -1.32
C ASP A 113 -0.78 -9.89 -0.18
N PHE A 114 0.14 -10.34 0.68
CA PHE A 114 -0.17 -11.22 1.81
C PHE A 114 -1.07 -10.57 2.88
N LEU A 115 -0.96 -9.25 3.08
CA LEU A 115 -1.78 -8.54 4.05
C LEU A 115 -3.23 -8.45 3.56
N SER A 116 -3.46 -8.07 2.30
CA SER A 116 -4.78 -8.07 1.68
C SER A 116 -5.39 -9.48 1.74
N TRP A 117 -4.62 -10.53 1.44
CA TRP A 117 -5.08 -11.92 1.58
C TRP A 117 -5.47 -12.28 3.01
N THR A 118 -4.69 -11.83 3.99
CA THR A 118 -4.98 -12.08 5.42
C THR A 118 -6.28 -11.41 5.84
N VAL A 119 -6.49 -10.14 5.44
CA VAL A 119 -7.74 -9.41 5.73
C VAL A 119 -8.93 -10.08 5.03
N LEU A 120 -8.81 -10.47 3.75
CA LEU A 120 -9.87 -11.20 3.04
C LEU A 120 -10.21 -12.53 3.74
N ARG A 121 -9.21 -13.23 4.29
CA ARG A 121 -9.43 -14.47 5.04
C ARG A 121 -10.18 -14.23 6.35
N GLU A 122 -9.92 -13.10 7.04
CA GLU A 122 -10.72 -12.70 8.21
C GLU A 122 -12.18 -12.46 7.78
N VAL A 123 -12.41 -11.71 6.69
CA VAL A 123 -13.75 -11.46 6.14
C VAL A 123 -14.49 -12.73 5.75
N ARG A 124 -13.80 -13.70 5.14
CA ARG A 124 -14.37 -15.01 4.79
C ARG A 124 -14.72 -15.87 6.01
N ARG A 125 -14.03 -15.68 7.14
CA ARG A 125 -14.28 -16.43 8.38
C ARG A 125 -15.46 -15.87 9.17
N GLU A 126 -15.56 -14.55 9.25
CA GLU A 126 -16.57 -13.84 10.05
C GLU A 126 -17.55 -13.07 9.14
N SER A 127 -18.43 -13.78 8.45
CA SER A 127 -19.37 -13.16 7.49
C SER A 127 -20.58 -12.49 8.17
N GLY A 128 -21.22 -11.53 7.49
CA GLY A 128 -22.51 -10.96 7.91
C GLY A 128 -22.42 -9.69 8.76
N HIS A 129 -21.20 -9.19 9.02
CA HIS A 129 -21.00 -7.92 9.70
C HIS A 129 -21.09 -6.73 8.76
N ASP A 130 -21.66 -5.63 9.25
CA ASP A 130 -21.72 -4.37 8.52
C ASP A 130 -20.34 -3.71 8.42
N LEU A 131 -20.25 -2.69 7.57
CA LEU A 131 -19.01 -1.98 7.30
C LEU A 131 -18.42 -1.33 8.55
N ARG A 132 -19.28 -0.79 9.41
CA ARG A 132 -18.87 -0.13 10.65
C ARG A 132 -18.23 -1.12 11.62
N THR A 133 -18.84 -2.28 11.83
CA THR A 133 -18.31 -3.34 12.68
C THR A 133 -16.95 -3.80 12.17
N TRP A 134 -16.79 -3.95 10.86
CA TRP A 134 -15.50 -4.29 10.25
C TRP A 134 -14.43 -3.22 10.46
N LEU A 135 -14.79 -1.95 10.30
CA LEU A 135 -13.87 -0.83 10.56
C LEU A 135 -13.41 -0.80 12.02
N GLU A 136 -14.34 -0.94 12.97
CA GLU A 136 -14.05 -0.97 14.42
C GLU A 136 -13.18 -2.18 14.79
N TYR A 137 -13.45 -3.36 14.23
CA TYR A 137 -12.66 -4.57 14.44
C TYR A 137 -11.23 -4.44 13.86
N LEU A 138 -11.10 -4.04 12.59
CA LEU A 138 -9.80 -3.92 11.94
C LEU A 138 -8.94 -2.81 12.55
N ALA A 139 -9.54 -1.70 12.99
CA ALA A 139 -8.83 -0.58 13.61
C ALA A 139 -7.95 -1.00 14.79
N GLN A 140 -8.33 -2.06 15.52
CA GLN A 140 -7.55 -2.59 16.65
C GLN A 140 -6.13 -3.01 16.27
N THR A 141 -5.90 -3.42 15.01
CA THR A 141 -4.61 -3.94 14.54
C THR A 141 -4.11 -3.32 13.24
N ALA A 142 -4.92 -2.51 12.56
CA ALA A 142 -4.62 -2.00 11.21
C ALA A 142 -3.32 -1.20 11.14
N VAL A 143 -3.05 -0.34 12.13
CA VAL A 143 -1.82 0.48 12.16
C VAL A 143 -0.58 -0.41 12.18
N GLU A 144 -0.58 -1.45 13.02
CA GLU A 144 0.55 -2.38 13.12
C GLU A 144 0.70 -3.19 11.84
N LYS A 145 -0.40 -3.76 11.33
CA LYS A 145 -0.42 -4.54 10.08
C LYS A 145 0.15 -3.74 8.90
N VAL A 146 -0.28 -2.50 8.71
CA VAL A 146 0.22 -1.61 7.64
C VAL A 146 1.68 -1.26 7.86
N ARG A 147 2.09 -0.96 9.09
CA ARG A 147 3.50 -0.69 9.42
C ARG A 147 4.40 -1.88 9.12
N CYS A 148 3.99 -3.10 9.49
CA CYS A 148 4.72 -4.32 9.17
C CYS A 148 4.86 -4.49 7.65
N ARG A 149 3.79 -4.25 6.88
CA ARG A 149 3.85 -4.29 5.40
C ARG A 149 4.88 -3.28 4.87
N LEU A 150 4.85 -2.05 5.34
CA LEU A 150 5.79 -0.99 4.95
C LEU A 150 7.26 -1.32 5.31
N VAL A 151 7.51 -2.02 6.42
CA VAL A 151 8.84 -2.54 6.76
C VAL A 151 9.25 -3.66 5.81
N LEU A 152 8.35 -4.59 5.49
CA LEU A 152 8.62 -5.70 4.58
C LEU A 152 8.96 -5.24 3.15
N ILE A 153 8.45 -4.09 2.71
CA ILE A 153 8.73 -3.51 1.40
C ILE A 153 9.77 -2.39 1.44
N ASP A 154 10.58 -2.33 2.51
CA ASP A 154 11.70 -1.40 2.69
C ASP A 154 11.36 0.11 2.67
N VAL A 155 10.09 0.47 2.86
CA VAL A 155 9.67 1.88 2.95
C VAL A 155 9.92 2.43 4.35
N LEU A 156 9.72 1.61 5.39
CA LEU A 156 10.04 1.94 6.76
C LEU A 156 11.21 1.10 7.28
N ARG A 157 12.02 1.72 8.14
CA ARG A 157 13.05 1.01 8.90
C ARG A 157 12.88 1.29 10.39
N GLU A 158 13.04 0.24 11.19
CA GLU A 158 13.15 0.37 12.64
C GLU A 158 14.45 1.07 13.04
N VAL A 159 14.35 2.04 13.94
CA VAL A 159 15.48 2.74 14.53
C VAL A 159 15.49 2.53 16.03
N PRO A 160 16.67 2.27 16.63
CA PRO A 160 16.77 2.05 18.05
C PRO A 160 16.35 3.31 18.80
N VAL A 161 15.54 3.13 19.83
CA VAL A 161 15.26 4.19 20.80
C VAL A 161 16.07 3.89 22.04
N SER A 162 16.92 4.83 22.46
CA SER A 162 17.49 4.77 23.80
C SER A 162 16.34 4.87 24.78
N GLY A 163 15.90 3.73 25.31
CA GLY A 163 15.07 3.69 26.51
C GLY A 163 15.79 4.48 27.55
N GLY A 164 15.22 5.58 28.03
CA GLY A 164 15.87 6.48 28.98
C GLY A 164 16.30 5.79 30.28
N LEU A 165 16.35 6.52 31.39
CA LEU A 165 16.84 6.00 32.69
C LEU A 165 16.21 4.67 33.21
N ARG A 166 15.13 4.16 32.59
CA ARG A 166 14.49 2.87 32.92
C ARG A 166 14.76 1.72 31.93
N GLY A 167 15.64 1.89 30.94
CA GLY A 167 16.21 0.77 30.17
C GLY A 167 15.24 -0.02 29.28
N GLY A 168 14.09 0.52 28.90
CA GLY A 168 13.17 -0.15 27.97
C GLY A 168 13.55 0.06 26.51
N SER A 169 13.85 -1.00 25.76
CA SER A 169 13.97 -0.89 24.29
C SER A 169 12.59 -0.59 23.71
N ALA A 170 12.38 0.65 23.25
CA ALA A 170 11.26 0.97 22.40
C ALA A 170 11.73 0.89 20.95
N ALA A 171 10.87 0.40 20.06
CA ALA A 171 11.05 0.52 18.62
C ALA A 171 10.50 1.89 18.19
N ALA A 172 11.25 2.58 17.34
CA ALA A 172 10.73 3.70 16.56
C ALA A 172 10.97 3.42 15.09
N TRP A 173 10.30 4.16 14.22
CA TRP A 173 10.40 3.95 12.78
C TRP A 173 10.79 5.24 12.09
N ARG A 174 11.50 5.12 10.98
CA ARG A 174 11.78 6.23 10.06
C ARG A 174 11.49 5.80 8.63
N ILE A 175 11.24 6.78 7.77
CA ILE A 175 11.14 6.55 6.33
C ILE A 175 12.56 6.21 5.83
N ALA A 176 12.68 5.07 5.16
CA ALA A 176 13.92 4.61 4.56
C ALA A 176 13.99 4.96 3.07
N ASP A 177 12.84 4.99 2.40
CA ASP A 177 12.68 5.41 1.00
C ASP A 177 11.91 6.74 0.93
N GLU A 178 12.66 7.84 0.87
CA GLU A 178 12.10 9.20 0.83
C GLU A 178 11.33 9.50 -0.46
N HIS A 179 11.66 8.81 -1.56
CA HIS A 179 10.98 9.01 -2.85
C HIS A 179 9.57 8.40 -2.80
N ARG A 180 9.41 7.22 -2.18
CA ARG A 180 8.09 6.59 -1.98
C ARG A 180 7.30 7.21 -0.83
N GLY A 181 7.98 7.83 0.13
CA GLY A 181 7.36 8.46 1.30
C GLY A 181 6.66 9.79 1.02
N ASN A 182 6.83 10.39 -0.16
CA ASN A 182 6.35 11.74 -0.44
C ASN A 182 4.89 11.79 -0.91
N THR A 183 3.98 11.29 -0.07
CA THR A 183 2.53 11.31 -0.33
C THR A 183 1.95 12.72 -0.44
N THR A 184 2.69 13.75 -0.02
CA THR A 184 2.28 15.15 -0.21
C THR A 184 2.43 15.55 -1.67
N ALA A 185 3.56 15.22 -2.30
CA ALA A 185 3.76 15.45 -3.74
C ALA A 185 2.75 14.66 -4.57
N ASP A 186 2.49 13.39 -4.23
CA ASP A 186 1.47 12.57 -4.90
C ASP A 186 0.08 13.25 -4.87
N LEU A 187 -0.31 13.84 -3.73
CA LEU A 187 -1.56 14.58 -3.61
C LEU A 187 -1.54 15.88 -4.41
N GLU A 188 -0.44 16.61 -4.43
CA GLU A 188 -0.32 17.82 -5.26
C GLU A 188 -0.47 17.49 -6.75
N GLU A 189 0.19 16.44 -7.22
CA GLU A 189 0.06 15.95 -8.59
C GLU A 189 -1.38 15.54 -8.89
N LEU A 190 -1.99 14.74 -8.01
CA LEU A 190 -3.39 14.32 -8.15
C LEU A 190 -4.37 15.51 -8.18
N PHE A 191 -4.15 16.54 -7.37
CA PHE A 191 -5.02 17.72 -7.30
C PHE A 191 -4.82 18.69 -8.46
N THR A 192 -3.62 18.76 -9.02
CA THR A 192 -3.28 19.75 -10.07
C THR A 192 -3.19 19.14 -11.47
N GLY A 193 -3.10 17.82 -11.59
CA GLY A 193 -2.97 17.09 -12.85
C GLY A 193 -4.16 17.34 -13.77
N THR A 194 -3.92 17.35 -15.08
CA THR A 194 -4.94 17.71 -16.09
C THR A 194 -6.00 16.62 -16.29
N GLU A 195 -5.75 15.42 -15.78
CA GLU A 195 -6.71 14.31 -15.74
C GLU A 195 -7.85 14.66 -14.77
N THR A 196 -8.87 15.32 -15.33
CA THR A 196 -10.19 15.32 -14.75
C THR A 196 -10.72 13.89 -14.81
N ALA A 197 -11.63 13.49 -13.90
CA ALA A 197 -12.40 12.28 -14.13
C ALA A 197 -13.23 12.53 -15.40
N THR A 198 -12.66 12.20 -16.56
CA THR A 198 -13.16 12.61 -17.86
C THR A 198 -14.36 11.73 -18.20
N GLY A 199 -15.53 12.16 -17.76
CA GLY A 199 -16.80 11.57 -18.15
C GLY A 199 -17.92 11.83 -17.16
N ASN A 200 -19.16 11.90 -17.66
CA ASN A 200 -20.39 11.88 -16.86
C ASN A 200 -20.64 10.50 -16.21
N GLY A 201 -19.59 9.73 -15.92
CA GLY A 201 -19.66 8.31 -15.57
C GLY A 201 -18.86 7.96 -14.31
N VAL A 202 -19.18 6.81 -13.73
CA VAL A 202 -18.50 6.24 -12.56
C VAL A 202 -17.05 5.92 -12.91
N ILE A 203 -16.13 6.18 -11.97
CA ILE A 203 -14.71 5.82 -12.12
C ILE A 203 -14.59 4.31 -11.95
N THR A 204 -13.96 3.64 -12.92
CA THR A 204 -13.81 2.18 -12.92
C THR A 204 -12.36 1.71 -12.96
N VAL A 205 -11.40 2.60 -13.22
CA VAL A 205 -9.98 2.25 -13.28
C VAL A 205 -9.46 2.00 -11.85
N PRO A 206 -9.00 0.78 -11.50
CA PRO A 206 -8.62 0.41 -10.14
C PRO A 206 -7.55 1.32 -9.52
N GLU A 207 -6.52 1.66 -10.29
CA GLU A 207 -5.45 2.56 -9.86
C GLU A 207 -6.00 3.94 -9.49
N ARG A 208 -6.91 4.46 -10.32
CA ARG A 208 -7.55 5.75 -10.08
C ARG A 208 -8.49 5.72 -8.89
N LEU A 209 -9.21 4.61 -8.70
CA LEU A 209 -10.03 4.40 -7.51
C LEU A 209 -9.16 4.40 -6.24
N ALA A 210 -8.02 3.74 -6.27
CA ALA A 210 -7.08 3.70 -5.15
C ALA A 210 -6.54 5.11 -4.80
N GLU A 211 -6.13 5.89 -5.80
CA GLU A 211 -5.65 7.28 -5.63
C GLU A 211 -6.71 8.19 -5.00
N ILE A 212 -7.91 8.20 -5.57
CA ILE A 212 -9.03 9.03 -5.10
C ILE A 212 -9.46 8.58 -3.70
N THR A 213 -9.57 7.28 -3.47
CA THR A 213 -9.92 6.76 -2.14
C THR A 213 -8.87 7.17 -1.11
N PHE A 214 -7.58 7.06 -1.43
CA PHE A 214 -6.50 7.56 -0.57
C PHE A 214 -6.69 9.05 -0.23
N ALA A 215 -6.90 9.91 -1.23
CA ALA A 215 -7.10 11.35 -1.01
C ALA A 215 -8.32 11.64 -0.11
N LEU A 216 -9.42 10.92 -0.32
CA LEU A 216 -10.63 11.05 0.50
C LEU A 216 -10.42 10.54 1.92
N LEU A 217 -9.68 9.45 2.15
CA LEU A 217 -9.32 9.01 3.51
C LEU A 217 -8.49 10.07 4.24
N VAL A 218 -7.53 10.68 3.55
CA VAL A 218 -6.70 11.78 4.10
C VAL A 218 -7.57 13.00 4.44
N ARG A 219 -8.59 13.31 3.62
CA ARG A 219 -9.58 14.36 3.92
C ARG A 219 -10.46 13.99 5.12
N GLU A 220 -11.06 12.81 5.13
CA GLU A 220 -12.07 12.42 6.12
C GLU A 220 -11.49 12.18 7.51
N THR A 221 -10.25 11.74 7.62
CA THR A 221 -9.55 11.63 8.91
C THR A 221 -8.95 12.95 9.40
N GLY A 222 -8.96 13.99 8.56
CA GLY A 222 -8.37 15.29 8.85
C GLY A 222 -6.85 15.35 8.71
N ALA A 223 -6.20 14.30 8.19
CA ALA A 223 -4.76 14.32 7.91
C ALA A 223 -4.38 15.40 6.89
N LEU A 224 -5.26 15.72 5.94
CA LEU A 224 -5.03 16.70 4.89
C LEU A 224 -4.57 18.07 5.41
N ARG A 225 -5.15 18.54 6.54
CA ARG A 225 -4.83 19.86 7.12
C ARG A 225 -3.41 19.97 7.68
N HIS A 226 -2.74 18.83 7.86
CA HIS A 226 -1.37 18.76 8.36
C HIS A 226 -0.33 18.62 7.24
N LEU A 227 -0.78 18.47 5.99
CA LEU A 227 0.09 18.39 4.81
C LEU A 227 0.42 19.80 4.30
N ARG A 228 1.67 20.00 3.92
CA ARG A 228 2.15 21.28 3.38
C ARG A 228 1.95 21.33 1.87
N LEU A 229 0.69 21.46 1.46
CA LEU A 229 0.29 21.63 0.07
C LEU A 229 0.37 23.11 -0.33
N SER A 230 0.68 23.37 -1.60
CA SER A 230 0.58 24.69 -2.22
C SER A 230 -0.86 25.21 -2.17
N LYS A 231 -1.03 26.54 -2.13
CA LYS A 231 -2.36 27.17 -2.09
C LYS A 231 -3.23 26.78 -3.29
N GLN A 232 -2.61 26.59 -4.45
CA GLN A 232 -3.30 26.12 -5.65
C GLN A 232 -3.78 24.68 -5.49
N ALA A 233 -2.90 23.76 -5.06
CA ALA A 233 -3.26 22.37 -4.83
C ALA A 233 -4.36 22.22 -3.78
N GLN A 234 -4.34 23.02 -2.70
CA GLN A 234 -5.42 23.02 -1.69
C GLN A 234 -6.78 23.36 -2.29
N ARG A 235 -6.86 24.48 -3.04
CA ARG A 235 -8.13 24.92 -3.66
C ARG A 235 -8.65 23.93 -4.70
N GLN A 236 -7.75 23.43 -5.55
CA GLN A 236 -8.12 22.45 -6.58
C GLN A 236 -8.51 21.11 -5.97
N GLY A 237 -7.78 20.65 -4.94
CA GLY A 237 -8.06 19.43 -4.21
C GLY A 237 -9.43 19.47 -3.53
N GLU A 238 -9.77 20.58 -2.87
CA GLU A 238 -11.09 20.75 -2.24
C GLU A 238 -12.22 20.66 -3.26
N PHE A 239 -12.10 21.37 -4.39
CA PHE A 239 -13.07 21.29 -5.48
C PHE A 239 -13.19 19.88 -6.07
N ARG A 240 -12.05 19.23 -6.35
CA ARG A 240 -12.00 17.89 -6.98
C ARG A 240 -12.52 16.79 -6.08
N MET A 241 -12.12 16.76 -4.82
CA MET A 241 -12.59 15.73 -3.90
C MET A 241 -14.11 15.83 -3.68
N GLY A 242 -14.69 17.04 -3.73
CA GLY A 242 -16.14 17.22 -3.71
C GLY A 242 -16.83 16.58 -4.93
N SER A 243 -16.23 16.68 -6.12
CA SER A 243 -16.81 16.07 -7.33
C SER A 243 -16.57 14.55 -7.39
N TRP A 244 -15.40 14.06 -7.00
CA TRP A 244 -15.04 12.64 -7.05
C TRP A 244 -15.92 11.73 -6.20
N GLU A 245 -16.41 12.21 -5.05
CA GLU A 245 -17.24 11.40 -4.15
C GLU A 245 -18.49 10.85 -4.85
N SER A 246 -19.09 11.67 -5.72
CA SER A 246 -20.25 11.28 -6.54
C SER A 246 -19.91 10.29 -7.67
N LEU A 247 -18.64 10.21 -8.07
CA LEU A 247 -18.14 9.37 -9.15
C LEU A 247 -17.57 8.04 -8.65
N LEU A 248 -17.36 7.88 -7.34
CA LEU A 248 -16.94 6.62 -6.75
C LEU A 248 -18.06 5.56 -6.85
N PRO A 249 -17.69 4.27 -7.04
CA PRO A 249 -18.59 3.15 -6.80
C PRO A 249 -19.23 3.24 -5.41
N GLY A 250 -20.50 2.79 -5.31
CA GLY A 250 -21.28 2.90 -4.07
C GLY A 250 -20.60 2.25 -2.86
N THR A 251 -19.83 1.18 -3.08
CA THR A 251 -19.05 0.49 -2.04
C THR A 251 -17.97 1.39 -1.43
N LEU A 252 -17.13 2.01 -2.25
CA LEU A 252 -16.09 2.95 -1.80
C LEU A 252 -16.70 4.23 -1.23
N ARG A 253 -17.81 4.70 -1.79
CA ARG A 253 -18.53 5.87 -1.24
C ARG A 253 -19.07 5.58 0.16
N GLY A 254 -19.67 4.41 0.38
CA GLY A 254 -20.13 3.98 1.70
C GLY A 254 -18.99 3.89 2.71
N LEU A 255 -17.85 3.34 2.31
CA LEU A 255 -16.63 3.30 3.12
C LEU A 255 -16.15 4.70 3.55
N VAL A 256 -16.02 5.63 2.60
CA VAL A 256 -15.60 7.01 2.88
C VAL A 256 -16.61 7.70 3.81
N HIS A 257 -17.91 7.48 3.59
CA HIS A 257 -18.98 8.03 4.41
C HIS A 257 -18.91 7.56 5.87
N GLU A 258 -18.74 6.25 6.11
CA GLU A 258 -18.63 5.71 7.49
C GLU A 258 -17.45 6.31 8.26
N ILE A 259 -16.32 6.55 7.57
CA ILE A 259 -15.14 7.19 8.18
C ILE A 259 -15.43 8.66 8.50
N ALA A 260 -16.13 9.38 7.61
CA ALA A 260 -16.56 10.75 7.86
C ALA A 260 -17.50 10.84 9.09
N VAL A 261 -18.46 9.92 9.19
CA VAL A 261 -19.39 9.81 10.32
C VAL A 261 -18.64 9.53 11.62
N ALA A 262 -17.68 8.59 11.61
CA ALA A 262 -16.86 8.27 12.76
C ALA A 262 -16.02 9.48 13.22
N ARG A 263 -15.40 10.24 12.31
CA ARG A 263 -14.72 11.49 12.67
C ARG A 263 -15.66 12.47 13.39
N GLY A 264 -16.88 12.63 12.87
CA GLY A 264 -17.88 13.50 13.47
C GLY A 264 -18.14 13.18 14.94
N ARG A 265 -18.15 11.88 15.31
CA ARG A 265 -18.32 11.43 16.70
C ARG A 265 -17.08 11.68 17.56
N SER A 266 -15.89 11.44 17.03
CA SER A 266 -14.63 11.74 17.74
C SER A 266 -14.46 13.24 18.00
N ALA A 267 -15.00 14.12 17.14
CA ALA A 267 -14.97 15.57 17.36
C ALA A 267 -15.93 16.05 18.47
N ILE A 268 -17.00 15.30 18.75
CA ILE A 268 -18.03 15.65 19.75
C ILE A 268 -17.64 15.17 21.15
N THR A 269 -16.85 14.09 21.25
CA THR A 269 -16.43 13.54 22.54
C THR A 269 -15.28 14.40 23.11
N PRO A 270 -15.47 15.14 24.21
CA PRO A 270 -14.38 15.89 24.82
C PRO A 270 -13.33 14.92 25.34
N ARG A 271 -12.06 15.17 25.01
CA ARG A 271 -10.95 14.43 25.62
C ARG A 271 -10.90 14.78 27.11
N HIS A 272 -11.22 13.80 27.96
CA HIS A 272 -11.10 13.89 29.42
C HIS A 272 -9.64 13.75 29.87
#